data_AF-A0A1I2YTF9-F1
#
_entry.id   AF-A0A1I2YTF9-F1
#
_cell.length_a   1.000
_cell.length_b   1.000
_cell.length_c   1.000
_cell.angle_alpha   90.00
_cell.angle_beta   90.00
_cell.angle_gamma   90.00
#
_symmetry.space_group_name_H-M   'P 1'
#
loop_
_entity.id
_entity.type
_entity.pdbx_description
1 polymer ?
#
loop_
_entity_poly.entity_id
_entity_poly.type
_entity_poly.pdbx_seq_one_letter_code
_entity_poly.pdbx_strand_id
1 'polypeptide(L)'
;MASSKDKGSSGGDRNAGASKRGFASMDEEKQRAIASKGGKAAHEKGTAHEFNSEEAREAGRAAHEKGTAHKFDSEQAREAGRKGGKAAHERGTAHEFDSAEARVAGRKGGEASRSGKSGNRSSA
;
A
#
# COMPACT_ATOMS: atom_id res chain seq x y z
N MET A 1 79.81 -21.56 -4.80
CA MET A 1 79.64 -20.48 -5.80
C MET A 1 78.25 -20.58 -6.41
N ALA A 2 77.49 -19.46 -6.36
CA ALA A 2 76.30 -19.03 -7.14
C ALA A 2 75.17 -20.04 -7.41
N SER A 3 73.96 -19.82 -6.85
CA SER A 3 72.82 -19.08 -7.44
C SER A 3 72.11 -19.90 -8.53
N SER A 4 70.81 -20.21 -8.45
CA SER A 4 69.74 -19.21 -8.44
C SER A 4 68.46 -19.73 -7.79
N LYS A 5 67.92 -18.88 -6.93
CA LYS A 5 66.59 -18.99 -6.35
C LYS A 5 65.62 -18.33 -7.31
N ASP A 6 65.04 -19.10 -8.22
CA ASP A 6 63.98 -18.61 -9.11
C ASP A 6 62.71 -18.42 -8.27
N LYS A 7 62.55 -17.20 -7.78
CA LYS A 7 61.38 -16.73 -7.06
C LYS A 7 60.34 -16.42 -8.13
N GLY A 8 59.64 -17.45 -8.60
CA GLY A 8 58.42 -17.31 -9.38
C GLY A 8 57.44 -16.45 -8.59
N SER A 9 57.39 -15.17 -8.95
CA SER A 9 56.44 -14.19 -8.46
C SER A 9 55.06 -14.59 -8.96
N SER A 10 54.41 -15.51 -8.24
CA SER A 10 52.96 -15.60 -8.28
C SER A 10 52.42 -14.39 -7.53
N GLY A 11 52.51 -13.24 -8.21
CA GLY A 11 51.64 -12.10 -7.98
C GLY A 11 50.23 -12.59 -8.23
N GLY A 12 49.66 -13.27 -7.23
CA GLY A 12 48.23 -13.45 -7.16
C GLY A 12 47.66 -12.05 -7.08
N ASP A 13 47.05 -11.62 -8.19
CA ASP A 13 46.13 -10.50 -8.27
C ASP A 13 45.10 -10.59 -7.15
N ARG A 14 45.45 -10.11 -5.95
CA ARG A 14 44.53 -9.88 -4.84
C ARG A 14 43.68 -8.63 -5.08
N ASN A 15 43.48 -8.27 -6.33
CA ASN A 15 42.61 -7.20 -6.81
C ASN A 15 41.53 -7.79 -7.75
N ALA A 16 41.01 -8.97 -7.41
CA ALA A 16 39.73 -9.42 -7.91
C ALA A 16 38.64 -8.68 -7.10
N GLY A 17 38.35 -7.45 -7.56
CA GLY A 17 37.31 -6.59 -7.01
C GLY A 17 36.03 -7.35 -6.71
N ALA A 18 35.45 -7.07 -5.54
CA ALA A 18 34.15 -7.53 -5.04
C ALA A 18 33.59 -8.69 -5.87
N SER A 19 33.93 -9.93 -5.51
CA SER A 19 33.47 -11.12 -6.23
C SER A 19 31.97 -10.95 -6.51
N LYS A 20 31.55 -11.02 -7.79
CA LYS A 20 30.15 -10.89 -8.26
C LYS A 20 29.27 -12.03 -7.73
N ARG A 21 29.28 -12.22 -6.42
CA ARG A 21 28.71 -13.32 -5.66
C ARG A 21 27.82 -12.70 -4.62
N GLY A 22 26.56 -13.11 -4.63
CA GLY A 22 25.55 -12.59 -3.73
C GLY A 22 24.34 -12.07 -4.49
N PHE A 23 23.24 -11.96 -3.77
CA PHE A 23 21.95 -11.53 -4.31
C PHE A 23 22.02 -10.16 -4.98
N ALA A 24 22.73 -9.21 -4.36
CA ALA A 24 22.91 -7.85 -4.86
C ALA A 24 23.77 -7.74 -6.13
N SER A 25 24.56 -8.77 -6.46
CA SER A 25 25.41 -8.80 -7.67
C SER A 25 24.74 -9.48 -8.86
N MET A 26 23.50 -9.98 -8.71
CA MET A 26 22.72 -10.58 -9.80
C MET A 26 21.94 -9.53 -10.60
N ASP A 27 21.49 -9.87 -11.81
CA ASP A 27 20.59 -9.02 -12.60
C ASP A 27 19.26 -8.75 -11.88
N GLU A 28 18.70 -7.55 -12.04
CA GLU A 28 17.48 -7.11 -11.35
C GLU A 28 16.27 -8.02 -11.60
N GLU A 29 16.10 -8.50 -12.84
CA GLU A 29 15.03 -9.44 -13.17
C GLU A 29 15.16 -10.74 -12.38
N LYS A 30 16.38 -11.23 -12.21
CA LYS A 30 16.68 -12.44 -11.44
C LYS A 30 16.46 -12.23 -9.95
N GLN A 31 16.86 -11.07 -9.41
CA GLN A 31 16.58 -10.68 -8.04
C GLN A 31 15.06 -10.63 -7.78
N ARG A 32 14.31 -9.97 -8.67
CA ARG A 32 12.85 -9.87 -8.56
C ARG A 32 12.18 -11.23 -8.64
N ALA A 33 12.64 -12.11 -9.54
CA ALA A 33 12.11 -13.46 -9.66
C ALA A 33 12.36 -14.28 -8.38
N ILE A 34 13.55 -14.20 -7.79
CA ILE A 34 13.88 -14.89 -6.54
C ILE A 34 13.09 -14.29 -5.36
N ALA A 35 13.00 -12.97 -5.24
CA ALA A 35 12.22 -12.29 -4.22
C ALA A 35 10.72 -12.65 -4.31
N SER A 36 10.17 -12.65 -5.53
CA SER A 36 8.79 -13.05 -5.79
C SER A 36 8.53 -14.51 -5.39
N LYS A 37 9.46 -15.43 -5.71
CA LYS A 37 9.39 -16.82 -5.26
C LYS A 37 9.48 -16.96 -3.75
N GLY A 38 10.34 -16.17 -3.10
CA GLY A 38 10.46 -16.15 -1.64
C GLY A 38 9.16 -15.71 -0.95
N GLY A 39 8.53 -14.65 -1.45
CA GLY A 39 7.24 -14.19 -0.93
C GLY A 39 6.12 -15.21 -1.12
N LYS A 40 6.00 -15.80 -2.32
CA LYS A 40 5.02 -16.86 -2.58
C LYS A 40 5.24 -18.09 -1.71
N ALA A 41 6.48 -18.55 -1.59
CA ALA A 41 6.83 -19.69 -0.75
C ALA A 41 6.52 -19.43 0.74
N ALA A 42 6.65 -18.19 1.23
CA ALA A 42 6.32 -17.85 2.61
C ALA A 42 4.80 -17.91 2.88
N HIS A 43 3.97 -17.53 1.91
CA HIS A 43 2.52 -17.73 1.97
C HIS A 43 2.14 -19.20 1.85
N GLU A 44 2.69 -19.93 0.87
CA GLU A 44 2.44 -21.37 0.70
C GLU A 44 2.82 -22.20 1.94
N LYS A 45 3.89 -21.81 2.64
CA LYS A 45 4.35 -22.47 3.88
C LYS A 45 3.61 -22.01 5.13
N GLY A 46 2.67 -21.07 5.03
CA GLY A 46 1.93 -20.52 6.18
C GLY A 46 2.80 -19.71 7.16
N THR A 47 4.01 -19.33 6.77
CA THR A 47 4.89 -18.48 7.60
C THR A 47 4.55 -17.00 7.49
N ALA A 48 3.90 -16.62 6.39
CA ALA A 48 3.43 -15.25 6.18
C ALA A 48 2.01 -15.09 6.75
N HIS A 49 1.71 -13.87 7.20
CA HIS A 49 0.37 -13.48 7.59
C HIS A 49 -0.57 -13.47 6.37
N GLU A 50 -1.74 -14.07 6.51
CA GLU A 50 -2.77 -14.08 5.47
C GLU A 50 -3.70 -12.88 5.65
N PHE A 51 -3.62 -11.92 4.72
CA PHE A 51 -4.54 -10.80 4.69
C PHE A 51 -5.93 -11.28 4.27
N ASN A 52 -6.76 -11.62 5.24
CA ASN A 52 -8.17 -11.89 5.01
C ASN A 52 -8.95 -10.55 5.00
N SER A 53 -10.07 -10.53 4.26
CA SER A 53 -10.87 -9.30 4.09
C SER A 53 -11.55 -8.84 5.39
N GLU A 54 -11.77 -9.74 6.33
CA GLU A 54 -12.44 -9.45 7.61
C GLU A 54 -11.48 -8.72 8.56
N GLU A 55 -10.27 -9.21 8.70
CA GLU A 55 -9.18 -8.61 9.47
C GLU A 55 -8.79 -7.25 8.92
N ALA A 56 -8.78 -7.06 7.58
CA ALA A 56 -8.56 -5.74 7.01
C ALA A 56 -9.64 -4.72 7.46
N ARG A 57 -10.91 -5.16 7.54
CA ARG A 57 -12.01 -4.33 8.05
C ARG A 57 -11.88 -4.09 9.55
N GLU A 58 -11.54 -5.12 10.32
CA GLU A 58 -11.33 -5.01 11.76
C GLU A 58 -10.17 -4.07 12.07
N ALA A 59 -9.03 -4.21 11.41
CA ALA A 59 -7.89 -3.32 11.56
C ALA A 59 -8.24 -1.87 11.20
N GLY A 60 -9.04 -1.66 10.14
CA GLY A 60 -9.56 -0.35 9.79
C GLY A 60 -10.46 0.25 10.88
N ARG A 61 -11.39 -0.55 11.44
CA ARG A 61 -12.25 -0.13 12.56
C ARG A 61 -11.43 0.16 13.80
N ALA A 62 -10.51 -0.72 14.16
CA ALA A 62 -9.62 -0.60 15.30
C ALA A 62 -8.72 0.64 15.18
N ALA A 63 -8.25 1.00 13.99
CA ALA A 63 -7.49 2.23 13.78
C ALA A 63 -8.34 3.50 14.01
N HIS A 64 -9.61 3.46 13.60
CA HIS A 64 -10.56 4.54 13.90
C HIS A 64 -10.90 4.63 15.39
N GLU A 65 -11.12 3.50 16.06
CA GLU A 65 -11.42 3.44 17.49
C GLU A 65 -10.23 3.89 18.35
N LYS A 66 -9.03 3.41 18.03
CA LYS A 66 -7.77 3.79 18.69
C LYS A 66 -7.33 5.21 18.35
N GLY A 67 -8.00 5.89 17.42
CA GLY A 67 -7.70 7.25 17.01
C GLY A 67 -6.38 7.41 16.24
N THR A 68 -5.79 6.31 15.77
CA THR A 68 -4.58 6.31 14.93
C THR A 68 -4.90 6.58 13.45
N ALA A 69 -6.16 6.44 13.05
CA ALA A 69 -6.64 6.81 11.73
C ALA A 69 -6.63 8.33 11.54
N HIS A 70 -6.40 8.77 10.30
CA HIS A 70 -6.51 10.18 9.91
C HIS A 70 -7.94 10.69 10.16
N LYS A 71 -8.07 11.73 10.98
CA LYS A 71 -9.34 12.40 11.24
C LYS A 71 -9.53 13.47 10.17
N PHE A 72 -10.44 13.22 9.24
CA PHE A 72 -10.86 14.25 8.30
C PHE A 72 -11.78 15.24 9.01
N ASP A 73 -11.48 16.53 8.88
CA ASP A 73 -12.47 17.54 9.20
C ASP A 73 -13.60 17.52 8.14
N SER A 74 -14.73 18.19 8.45
CA SER A 74 -15.90 18.18 7.58
C SER A 74 -15.65 18.85 6.22
N GLU A 75 -14.74 19.82 6.14
CA GLU A 75 -14.43 20.54 4.90
C GLU A 75 -13.49 19.72 4.01
N GLN A 76 -12.45 19.14 4.59
CA GLN A 76 -11.53 18.21 3.94
C GLN A 76 -12.26 16.98 3.41
N ALA A 77 -13.17 16.39 4.18
CA ALA A 77 -13.98 15.25 3.71
C ALA A 77 -14.84 15.64 2.50
N ARG A 78 -15.42 16.85 2.52
CA ARG A 78 -16.24 17.38 1.42
C ARG A 78 -15.42 17.68 0.17
N GLU A 79 -14.24 18.27 0.36
CA GLU A 79 -13.30 18.54 -0.74
C GLU A 79 -12.81 17.23 -1.37
N ALA A 80 -12.41 16.25 -0.56
CA ALA A 80 -12.01 14.93 -1.02
C ALA A 80 -13.13 14.24 -1.80
N GLY A 81 -14.37 14.27 -1.30
CA GLY A 81 -15.54 13.74 -2.01
C GLY A 81 -15.79 14.45 -3.34
N ARG A 82 -15.69 15.78 -3.38
CA ARG A 82 -15.83 16.56 -4.62
C ARG A 82 -14.75 16.21 -5.63
N LYS A 83 -13.49 16.12 -5.19
CA LYS A 83 -12.35 15.78 -6.05
C LYS A 83 -12.46 14.34 -6.57
N GLY A 84 -12.85 13.40 -5.72
CA GLY A 84 -13.09 12.00 -6.10
C GLY A 84 -14.20 11.88 -7.15
N GLY A 85 -15.31 12.58 -6.97
CA GLY A 85 -16.40 12.62 -7.96
C GLY A 85 -15.95 13.20 -9.31
N LYS A 86 -15.24 14.34 -9.30
CA LYS A 86 -14.67 14.91 -10.53
C LYS A 86 -13.71 13.96 -11.24
N ALA A 87 -12.80 13.34 -10.49
CA ALA A 87 -11.85 12.37 -11.04
C ALA A 87 -12.54 11.14 -11.63
N ALA A 88 -13.65 10.69 -11.04
CA ALA A 88 -14.43 9.57 -11.58
C ALA A 88 -15.12 9.94 -12.91
N HIS A 89 -15.65 11.15 -13.04
CA HIS A 89 -16.20 11.65 -14.31
C HIS A 89 -15.10 11.81 -15.37
N GLU A 90 -13.94 12.38 -15.01
CA GLU A 90 -12.78 12.51 -15.91
C GLU A 90 -12.27 11.14 -16.41
N ARG A 91 -12.35 10.11 -15.57
CA ARG A 91 -11.95 8.74 -15.91
C ARG A 91 -13.04 7.91 -16.58
N GLY A 92 -14.25 8.46 -16.73
CA GLY A 92 -15.39 7.75 -17.31
C GLY A 92 -15.90 6.57 -16.46
N THR A 93 -15.56 6.51 -15.18
CA THR A 93 -16.03 5.48 -14.24
C THR A 93 -17.21 5.96 -13.40
N ALA A 94 -17.63 7.21 -13.56
CA ALA A 94 -18.77 7.77 -12.85
C ALA A 94 -20.10 7.25 -13.44
N HIS A 95 -21.10 7.15 -12.57
CA HIS A 95 -22.49 6.92 -12.98
C HIS A 95 -23.06 8.21 -13.55
N GLU A 96 -23.69 8.11 -14.71
CA GLU A 96 -24.42 9.22 -15.32
C GLU A 96 -25.82 9.28 -14.70
N PHE A 97 -26.04 10.28 -13.85
CA PHE A 97 -27.33 10.49 -13.22
C PHE A 97 -28.25 11.26 -14.16
N ASP A 98 -29.47 10.77 -14.36
CA ASP A 98 -30.52 11.63 -14.90
C ASP A 98 -30.94 12.70 -13.86
N SER A 99 -31.67 13.72 -14.31
CA SER A 99 -32.06 14.85 -13.44
C SER A 99 -32.98 14.45 -12.27
N ALA A 100 -33.78 13.39 -12.42
CA ALA A 100 -34.64 12.89 -11.35
C ALA A 100 -33.81 12.08 -10.34
N GLU A 101 -32.92 11.24 -10.83
CA GLU A 101 -32.03 10.40 -10.05
C GLU A 101 -31.04 11.22 -9.23
N ALA A 102 -30.43 12.25 -9.83
CA ALA A 102 -29.53 13.17 -9.13
C ALA A 102 -30.21 13.87 -7.95
N ARG A 103 -31.49 14.25 -8.10
CA ARG A 103 -32.28 14.86 -7.02
C ARG A 103 -32.58 13.86 -5.90
N VAL A 104 -32.94 12.62 -6.24
CA VAL A 104 -33.19 11.56 -5.25
C VAL A 104 -31.90 11.21 -4.50
N ALA A 105 -30.79 11.05 -5.21
CA ALA A 105 -29.49 10.78 -4.62
C ALA A 105 -29.02 11.93 -3.70
N GLY A 106 -29.17 13.18 -4.14
CA GLY A 106 -28.86 14.37 -3.34
C GLY A 106 -29.71 14.47 -2.07
N ARG A 107 -31.01 14.18 -2.16
CA ARG A 107 -31.91 14.13 -0.99
C ARG A 107 -31.45 13.06 0.00
N LYS A 108 -31.22 11.84 -0.47
CA LYS A 108 -30.78 10.71 0.37
C LYS A 108 -29.44 10.97 1.05
N GLY A 109 -28.48 11.57 0.36
CA GLY A 109 -27.20 11.98 0.94
C GLY A 109 -27.32 13.09 1.98
N GLY A 110 -28.24 14.04 1.76
CA GLY A 110 -28.56 15.10 2.72
C GLY A 110 -29.32 14.61 3.96
N GLU A 111 -30.14 13.57 3.83
CA GLU A 111 -30.87 12.97 4.95
C GLU A 111 -29.95 12.15 5.86
N ALA A 112 -29.05 11.35 5.28
CA ALA A 112 -28.06 10.56 6.03
C ALA A 112 -27.11 11.44 6.88
N SER A 113 -26.88 12.69 6.48
CA SER A 113 -26.08 13.66 7.24
C SER A 113 -26.87 14.42 8.32
N ARG A 114 -28.20 14.44 8.24
CA ARG A 114 -29.09 15.10 9.22
C ARG A 114 -29.60 14.16 10.31
N SER A 115 -29.76 12.87 10.02
CA SER A 115 -30.26 11.88 10.99
C SER A 115 -29.29 11.52 12.13
N GLY A 116 -28.03 11.97 12.07
CA GLY A 116 -27.04 11.79 13.15
C GLY A 116 -27.15 12.80 14.30
N LYS A 117 -28.04 13.80 14.23
CA LYS A 117 -28.15 14.91 15.21
C LYS A 117 -29.58 15.09 15.76
N SER A 118 -30.28 13.99 16.05
CA SER A 118 -31.54 14.04 16.81
C SER A 118 -31.62 12.88 17.81
N GLY A 119 -30.78 12.93 18.83
CA GLY A 119 -30.87 12.06 20.00
C GLY A 119 -30.33 12.79 21.22
N ASN A 120 -31.19 13.02 22.20
CA ASN A 120 -30.92 13.63 23.50
C ASN A 120 -30.86 15.18 23.56
N ARG A 121 -32.03 15.82 23.42
CA ARG A 121 -32.36 17.04 24.18
C ARG A 121 -33.58 16.71 25.04
N SER A 122 -33.33 16.09 26.18
CA SER A 122 -34.33 15.97 27.25
C SER A 122 -34.63 17.37 27.76
N SER A 123 -35.90 17.76 27.66
CA SER A 123 -36.47 18.98 28.23
C SER A 123 -36.40 18.94 29.76
N ALA A 124 -36.33 20.13 30.33
CA ALA A 124 -36.35 20.45 31.75
C ALA A 124 -37.50 19.82 32.55
#